data_AF-A0A3N5UST4-F1
#
_entry.id   AF-A0A3N5UST4-F1
#
_cell.length_a   1.000
_cell.length_b   1.000
_cell.length_c   1.000
_cell.angle_alpha   90.00
_cell.angle_beta   90.00
_cell.angle_gamma   90.00
#
_symmetry.space_group_name_H-M   'P 1'
#
loop_
_entity.id
_entity.type
_entity.pdbx_description
1 polymer ?
#
loop_
_entity_poly.entity_id
_entity_poly.type
_entity_poly.pdbx_seq_one_letter_code
_entity_poly.pdbx_strand_id
1 'polypeptide(L)'
;NVTVEIGHGVTGSNIVNATSGAGNVVVQIPSGIAARIHATTGWGKAIIDPRFNKTDNIYQSPDFDNAVNKVEITVQSGAGNVSVNTN
;
A
#
# COMPACT_ATOMS: atom_id res chain seq x y z
N ASN A 1 -8.13 0.16 14.44
CA ASN A 1 -8.27 -0.12 12.99
C ASN A 1 -7.96 1.17 12.26
N VAL A 2 -7.04 1.12 11.29
CA VAL A 2 -6.61 2.28 10.49
C VAL A 2 -7.02 2.02 9.05
N THR A 3 -7.65 3.01 8.41
CA THR A 3 -8.01 2.94 6.99
C THR A 3 -7.41 4.14 6.28
N VAL A 4 -6.73 3.88 5.17
CA VAL A 4 -6.16 4.90 4.29
C VAL A 4 -6.81 4.74 2.92
N GLU A 5 -7.42 5.82 2.45
CA GLU A 5 -8.03 5.88 1.13
C GLU A 5 -7.28 6.91 0.29
N ILE A 6 -6.81 6.47 -0.88
CA ILE A 6 -6.17 7.35 -1.85
C ILE A 6 -7.23 7.76 -2.85
N GLY A 7 -7.50 9.06 -2.93
CA GLY A 7 -8.49 9.61 -3.86
C GLY A 7 -8.04 9.53 -5.33
N HIS A 8 -9.00 9.44 -6.24
CA HIS A 8 -8.75 9.39 -7.69
C HIS A 8 -8.08 10.65 -8.27
N GLY A 9 -8.10 11.78 -7.54
CA GLY A 9 -7.47 13.04 -7.95
C GLY A 9 -6.00 13.18 -7.56
N VAL A 10 -5.40 12.14 -6.97
CA VAL A 10 -3.98 12.16 -6.58
C VAL A 10 -3.12 12.16 -7.84
N THR A 11 -2.33 13.21 -8.01
CA THR A 11 -1.46 13.40 -9.18
C THR A 11 0.00 13.52 -8.75
N GLY A 12 0.92 13.18 -9.65
CA GLY A 12 2.35 13.23 -9.39
C GLY A 12 2.83 12.15 -8.41
N SER A 13 3.88 12.45 -7.64
CA SER A 13 4.51 11.51 -6.71
C SER A 13 4.11 11.81 -5.27
N ASN A 14 3.49 10.84 -4.61
CA ASN A 14 2.96 11.00 -3.26
C ASN A 14 3.57 9.96 -2.31
N ILE A 15 3.69 10.30 -1.03
CA ILE A 15 4.22 9.41 0.00
C ILE A 15 3.18 9.29 1.11
N VAL A 16 2.86 8.06 1.47
CA VAL A 16 1.88 7.71 2.50
C VAL A 16 2.57 6.83 3.55
N ASN A 17 2.43 7.22 4.82
CA ASN A 17 2.95 6.44 5.94
C ASN A 17 1.82 6.11 6.90
N ALA A 18 1.59 4.83 7.15
CA ALA A 18 0.54 4.34 8.04
C ALA A 18 1.13 3.36 9.05
N THR A 19 1.02 3.69 10.33
CA THR A 19 1.55 2.86 11.42
C THR A 19 0.46 2.55 12.44
N SER A 20 0.43 1.30 12.89
CA SER A 20 -0.52 0.80 13.89
C SER A 20 0.19 -0.10 14.88
N GLY A 21 0.00 0.14 16.17
CA GLY A 21 0.54 -0.72 17.23
C GLY A 21 -0.19 -2.07 17.31
N ALA A 22 -1.52 -2.01 17.42
CA ALA A 22 -2.38 -3.18 17.40
C ALA A 22 -3.69 -2.85 16.66
N GLY A 23 -4.04 -3.67 15.67
CA GLY A 23 -5.22 -3.52 14.84
C GLY A 23 -4.93 -3.59 13.35
N ASN A 24 -5.97 -3.83 12.56
CA ASN A 24 -5.83 -3.98 11.12
C ASN A 24 -5.61 -2.64 10.43
N VAL A 25 -4.80 -2.65 9.39
CA VAL A 25 -4.58 -1.52 8.48
C VAL A 25 -5.09 -1.88 7.10
N VAL A 26 -5.94 -1.03 6.53
CA VAL A 26 -6.49 -1.21 5.18
C VAL A 26 -6.11 -0.01 4.32
N VAL A 27 -5.50 -0.26 3.17
CA VAL A 27 -5.14 0.75 2.18
C VAL A 27 -5.91 0.49 0.89
N GLN A 28 -6.58 1.52 0.39
CA GLN A 28 -7.33 1.48 -0.87
C GLN A 28 -6.63 2.36 -1.89
N ILE A 29 -6.22 1.76 -3.01
CA ILE A 29 -5.45 2.41 -4.06
C ILE A 29 -6.27 2.34 -5.36
N PRO A 30 -6.57 3.47 -6.01
CA PRO A 30 -7.27 3.47 -7.29
C PRO A 30 -6.57 2.62 -8.36
N SER A 31 -7.34 2.01 -9.24
CA SER A 31 -6.84 1.21 -10.39
C SER A 31 -5.87 1.98 -11.31
N GLY A 32 -6.03 3.30 -11.45
CA GLY A 32 -5.20 4.16 -12.33
C GLY A 32 -3.95 4.77 -11.70
N ILE A 33 -3.60 4.41 -10.46
CA ILE A 33 -2.42 4.93 -9.76
C ILE A 33 -1.43 3.78 -9.56
N ALA A 34 -0.20 3.99 -10.01
CA ALA A 34 0.90 3.08 -9.74
C ALA A 34 1.31 3.17 -8.27
N ALA A 35 1.62 2.05 -7.62
CA ALA A 35 2.00 2.07 -6.22
C ALA A 35 3.20 1.18 -5.92
N ARG A 36 4.03 1.64 -4.98
CA ARG A 36 5.10 0.89 -4.34
C ARG A 36 4.78 0.82 -2.85
N ILE A 37 4.74 -0.39 -2.31
CA ILE A 37 4.20 -0.69 -1.00
C ILE A 37 5.25 -1.45 -0.19
N HIS A 38 5.62 -0.87 0.95
CA HIS A 38 6.41 -1.49 2.00
C HIS A 38 5.48 -1.92 3.12
N ALA A 39 5.05 -3.18 3.10
CA ALA A 39 4.15 -3.74 4.10
C ALA A 39 4.93 -4.56 5.13
N THR A 40 4.93 -4.10 6.38
CA THR A 40 5.55 -4.81 7.51
C THR A 40 4.49 -5.15 8.56
N THR A 41 4.45 -6.40 9.00
CA THR A 41 3.56 -6.85 10.08
C THR A 41 4.36 -7.66 11.08
N GLY A 42 4.26 -7.37 12.37
CA GLY A 42 4.87 -8.18 13.42
C GLY A 42 4.12 -9.51 13.59
N TRP A 43 2.90 -9.43 14.10
CA TRP A 43 1.98 -10.56 14.25
C TRP A 43 0.73 -10.35 13.40
N GLY A 44 0.66 -11.00 12.25
CA GLY A 44 -0.44 -10.85 11.30
C GLY A 44 -0.09 -11.35 9.91
N LYS A 45 -0.92 -11.01 8.93
CA LYS A 45 -0.67 -11.26 7.52
C LYS A 45 -0.66 -9.96 6.72
N ALA A 46 0.24 -9.87 5.75
CA ALA A 46 0.17 -8.89 4.68
C ALA A 46 -0.61 -9.49 3.51
N ILE A 47 -1.77 -8.93 3.21
CA ILE A 47 -2.67 -9.32 2.14
C ILE A 47 -2.61 -8.22 1.10
N ILE A 48 -1.92 -8.47 -0.01
CA ILE A 48 -1.68 -7.47 -1.04
C ILE A 48 -2.38 -7.93 -2.32
N ASP A 49 -3.02 -6.99 -3.01
CA ASP A 49 -3.64 -7.22 -4.30
C ASP A 49 -2.65 -7.86 -5.29
N PRO A 50 -3.04 -8.94 -6.01
CA PRO A 50 -2.19 -9.63 -6.97
C PRO A 50 -1.62 -8.76 -8.09
N ARG A 51 -2.21 -7.57 -8.37
CA ARG A 51 -1.63 -6.64 -9.36
C ARG A 51 -0.25 -6.12 -8.97
N PHE A 52 0.09 -6.17 -7.68
CA PHE A 52 1.39 -5.74 -7.18
C PHE A 52 2.35 -6.92 -7.16
N ASN A 53 3.38 -6.86 -8.00
CA ASN A 53 4.43 -7.85 -8.00
C ASN A 53 5.28 -7.68 -6.75
N LYS A 54 5.49 -8.78 -6.05
CA LYS A 54 6.42 -8.83 -4.93
C LYS A 54 7.84 -8.96 -5.47
N THR A 55 8.69 -7.99 -5.16
CA THR A 55 10.13 -8.01 -5.39
C THR A 55 10.80 -7.83 -4.05
N ASP A 56 11.48 -8.87 -3.57
CA ASP A 56 12.04 -8.96 -2.22
C ASP A 56 10.98 -8.68 -1.11
N ASN A 57 11.06 -7.53 -0.46
CA ASN A 57 10.15 -7.08 0.60
C ASN A 57 9.24 -5.92 0.17
N ILE A 58 9.23 -5.63 -1.13
CA ILE A 58 8.50 -4.51 -1.73
C ILE A 58 7.44 -5.09 -2.66
N TYR A 59 6.22 -4.57 -2.57
CA TYR A 59 5.17 -4.86 -3.53
C TYR A 59 5.01 -3.65 -4.43
N GLN A 60 5.13 -3.82 -5.74
CA GLN A 60 5.01 -2.69 -6.65
C GLN A 60 4.22 -3.02 -7.91
N SER A 61 3.58 -2.01 -8.48
CA SER A 61 2.93 -2.15 -9.78
C SER A 61 3.99 -2.23 -10.88
N PRO A 62 3.74 -2.98 -11.97
CA PRO A 62 4.70 -3.16 -13.06
C PRO A 62 5.15 -1.85 -13.72
N ASP A 63 4.30 -0.83 -13.68
CA ASP A 63 4.44 0.46 -14.34
C ASP A 63 5.02 1.57 -13.44
N PHE A 64 5.31 1.27 -12.17
CA PHE A 64 5.65 2.28 -11.15
C PHE A 64 6.75 3.26 -11.56
N ASP A 65 7.83 2.78 -12.18
CA ASP A 65 8.97 3.63 -12.54
C ASP A 65 8.65 4.61 -13.67
N ASN A 66 7.68 4.28 -14.54
CA ASN A 66 7.27 5.09 -15.70
C ASN A 66 5.95 5.83 -15.47
N ALA A 67 5.24 5.56 -14.38
CA ALA A 67 3.94 6.15 -14.10
C ALA A 67 4.04 7.63 -13.73
N VAL A 68 3.15 8.44 -14.32
CA VAL A 68 3.01 9.88 -14.01
C VAL A 68 2.40 10.08 -12.62
N ASN A 69 1.38 9.28 -12.29
CA ASN A 69 0.73 9.30 -10.98
C ASN A 69 1.17 8.07 -10.21
N LYS A 70 1.91 8.29 -9.14
CA LYS A 70 2.46 7.23 -8.33
C LYS A 70 2.41 7.54 -6.84
N VAL A 71 2.30 6.49 -6.06
CA VAL A 71 2.31 6.59 -4.61
C VAL A 71 3.25 5.57 -3.99
N GLU A 72 4.11 6.04 -3.09
CA GLU A 72 4.90 5.19 -2.23
C GLU A 72 4.21 5.08 -0.87
N ILE A 73 4.01 3.85 -0.40
CA ILE A 73 3.20 3.55 0.77
C ILE A 73 4.04 2.71 1.72
N THR A 74 4.32 3.25 2.90
CA THR A 74 4.90 2.47 4.00
C THR A 74 3.81 2.17 5.00
N VAL A 75 3.50 0.90 5.20
CA VAL A 75 2.49 0.46 6.15
C VAL A 75 3.08 -0.54 7.14
N GLN A 76 2.90 -0.25 8.43
CA GLN A 76 3.44 -1.05 9.51
C GLN A 76 2.37 -1.38 10.54
N SER A 77 2.30 -2.64 10.94
CA SER A 77 1.39 -3.12 11.99
C SER A 77 2.17 -3.96 13.00
N GLY A 78 2.08 -3.63 14.29
CA GLY A 78 2.70 -4.44 15.35
C GLY A 78 1.98 -5.78 15.53
N ALA A 79 0.67 -5.73 15.79
CA ALA A 79 -0.20 -6.89 15.89
C ALA A 79 -1.52 -6.65 15.13
N GLY A 80 -1.68 -7.24 13.95
CA GLY A 80 -2.84 -7.06 13.09
C GLY A 80 -2.50 -7.23 11.61
N ASN A 81 -3.53 -7.41 10.78
CA ASN A 81 -3.34 -7.62 9.35
C ASN A 81 -3.15 -6.31 8.62
N VAL A 82 -2.35 -6.36 7.55
CA VAL A 82 -2.21 -5.28 6.59
C VAL A 82 -2.88 -5.74 5.30
N SER A 83 -3.88 -4.99 4.84
CA SER A 83 -4.56 -5.26 3.58
C SER A 83 -4.39 -4.08 2.64
N VAL A 84 -3.91 -4.35 1.43
CA VAL A 84 -3.81 -3.36 0.37
C VAL A 84 -4.64 -3.85 -0.81
N ASN A 85 -5.68 -3.09 -1.15
CA ASN A 85 -6.63 -3.44 -2.19
C ASN A 85 -6.73 -2.33 -3.23
N THR A 86 -7.27 -2.73 -4.38
CA THR A 86 -7.60 -1.85 -5.48
C THR A 86 -9.09 -1.59 -5.52
N ASN A 87 -9.48 -0.34 -5.79
CA ASN A 87 -10.87 0.06 -6.08
C ASN A 87 -10.97 0.65 -7.50
#